data_AF-A0A7C1Q9W5-F1
#
_entry.id   AF-A0A7C1Q9W5-F1
#
_cell.length_a   1.000
_cell.length_b   1.000
_cell.length_c   1.000
_cell.angle_alpha   90.00
_cell.angle_beta   90.00
_cell.angle_gamma   90.00
#
_symmetry.space_group_name_H-M   'P 1'
#
loop_
_entity.id
_entity.type
_entity.pdbx_description
1 polymer ?
#
loop_
_entity_poly.entity_id
_entity_poly.type
_entity_poly.pdbx_seq_one_letter_code
_entity_poly.pdbx_strand_id
1 'polypeptide(L)' 'MTYRQIVRAFGVSNYPSYAFIDKNGEPVTVITGYRKVKEFSVMLDFFSEEIYKKDEEFQKNYIESKS' A
#
# COMPACT_ATOMS: atom_id res chain seq x y z
N MET A 1 14.22 -17.35 6.53
CA MET A 1 14.34 -16.02 5.88
C MET A 1 15.04 -15.07 6.83
N THR A 2 16.05 -14.35 6.37
CA THR A 2 16.69 -13.26 7.14
C THR A 2 16.07 -11.91 6.78
N TYR A 3 16.16 -10.92 7.67
CA TYR A 3 15.62 -9.57 7.45
C TYR A 3 16.08 -8.95 6.10
N ARG A 4 17.36 -9.12 5.74
CA ARG A 4 17.93 -8.62 4.48
C ARG A 4 17.31 -9.27 3.23
N GLN A 5 16.89 -10.52 3.32
CA GLN A 5 16.22 -11.21 2.21
C GLN A 5 14.81 -10.64 2.00
N ILE A 6 14.10 -10.29 3.06
CA ILE A 6 12.78 -9.65 2.99
C ILE A 6 12.90 -8.26 2.36
N VAL A 7 13.80 -7.42 2.86
CA VAL A 7 14.03 -6.06 2.32
C VAL A 7 14.34 -6.11 0.82
N ARG A 8 15.20 -7.05 0.38
CA ARG A 8 15.48 -7.25 -1.05
C ARG A 8 14.28 -7.77 -1.84
N ALA A 9 13.55 -8.76 -1.31
CA ALA A 9 12.40 -9.36 -2.00
C ALA A 9 11.29 -8.33 -2.24
N PHE A 10 11.09 -7.41 -1.31
CA PHE A 10 10.11 -6.32 -1.42
C PHE A 10 10.66 -5.05 -2.08
N GLY A 11 11.92 -5.03 -2.54
CA GLY A 11 12.51 -3.86 -3.19
C GLY A 11 12.58 -2.61 -2.30
N VAL A 12 12.61 -2.78 -0.97
CA VAL A 12 12.63 -1.67 -0.03
C VAL A 12 13.97 -0.95 -0.11
N SER A 13 13.95 0.28 -0.63
CA SER A 13 15.13 1.13 -0.81
C SER A 13 15.28 2.21 0.27
N ASN A 14 14.17 2.65 0.86
CA ASN A 14 14.11 3.77 1.80
C ASN A 14 13.22 3.44 3.02
N TYR A 15 13.38 4.19 4.12
CA TYR A 15 12.59 4.05 5.35
C TYR A 15 11.83 5.34 5.69
N PRO A 16 10.64 5.26 6.33
CA PRO A 16 9.85 4.05 6.53
C PRO A 16 9.27 3.53 5.20
N SER A 17 8.96 2.23 5.16
CA SER A 17 8.30 1.58 4.01
C SER A 17 7.14 0.72 4.48
N TYR A 18 6.06 0.72 3.72
CA TYR A 18 4.85 -0.03 3.97
C TYR A 18 4.64 -1.02 2.82
N ALA A 19 4.63 -2.32 3.13
CA ALA A 19 4.33 -3.37 2.16
C ALA A 19 2.88 -3.85 2.34
N PHE A 20 2.10 -3.83 1.27
CA PHE A 20 0.74 -4.33 1.23
C PHE A 20 0.74 -5.70 0.54
N ILE A 21 0.19 -6.69 1.23
CA ILE A 21 0.17 -8.09 0.79
C ILE A 21 -1.30 -8.52 0.81
N ASP A 22 -1.73 -9.23 -0.23
CA ASP A 22 -3.09 -9.73 -0.32
C ASP A 22 -3.31 -10.98 0.58
N LYS A 23 -4.55 -11.47 0.60
CA LYS A 23 -4.91 -12.68 1.37
C LYS A 23 -4.21 -13.97 0.90
N ASN A 24 -3.68 -13.99 -0.31
CA ASN A 24 -2.96 -15.14 -0.87
C ASN A 24 -1.46 -15.08 -0.55
N GLY A 25 -0.99 -14.01 0.10
CA GLY A 25 0.42 -13.79 0.37
C GLY A 25 1.16 -13.13 -0.80
N GLU A 26 0.43 -12.64 -1.81
CA GLU A 26 1.02 -11.96 -2.97
C GLU A 26 1.24 -10.47 -2.67
N PRO A 27 2.44 -9.93 -2.94
CA PRO A 27 2.72 -8.51 -2.74
C PRO A 27 1.91 -7.66 -3.74
N VAL A 28 1.05 -6.78 -3.22
CA VAL A 28 0.26 -5.84 -4.01
C VAL A 28 1.13 -4.64 -4.40
N THR A 29 1.75 -4.00 -3.39
CA THR A 29 2.62 -2.84 -3.61
C THR A 29 3.49 -2.55 -2.39
N VAL A 30 4.53 -1.75 -2.58
CA VAL A 30 5.39 -1.22 -1.53
C VAL A 30 5.44 0.29 -1.67
N ILE A 31 5.02 0.99 -0.61
CA ILE A 31 4.97 2.45 -0.55
C ILE A 31 6.06 2.92 0.39
N THR A 32 7.01 3.68 -0.15
CA THR A 32 8.13 4.23 0.60
C THR A 32 7.84 5.67 1.04
N GLY A 33 8.33 6.05 2.22
CA GLY A 33 8.25 7.40 2.76
C GLY A 33 7.18 7.56 3.83
N TYR A 34 7.37 8.57 4.67
CA TYR A 34 6.43 8.89 5.76
C TYR A 34 5.12 9.45 5.21
N ARG A 35 4.00 9.01 5.78
CA ARG A 35 2.66 9.52 5.48
C ARG A 35 2.01 10.05 6.74
N LYS A 36 1.20 11.10 6.60
CA LYS A 36 0.42 11.62 7.74
C LYS A 36 -0.68 10.62 8.11
N VAL A 37 -1.14 10.67 9.35
CA VAL A 37 -2.16 9.73 9.87
C VAL A 37 -3.41 9.68 8.98
N LYS A 38 -3.94 10.83 8.55
CA LYS A 38 -5.13 10.90 7.67
C LYS A 38 -4.88 10.17 6.34
N GLU A 39 -3.74 10.41 5.69
CA GLU A 39 -3.37 9.77 4.43
C GLU A 39 -3.15 8.26 4.62
N PHE A 40 -2.55 7.87 5.75
CA PHE A 40 -2.31 6.47 6.07
C PHE A 40 -3.62 5.70 6.28
N SER A 41 -4.59 6.27 6.98
CA SER A 41 -5.92 5.66 7.16
C SER A 41 -6.64 5.45 5.83
N VAL A 42 -6.67 6.46 4.95
CA VAL A 42 -7.29 6.33 3.62
C VAL A 42 -6.61 5.24 2.79
N MET A 43 -5.28 5.14 2.88
CA MET A 43 -4.51 4.10 2.22
C MET A 43 -4.83 2.71 2.77
N LEU A 44 -4.96 2.54 4.08
CA LEU A 44 -5.36 1.27 4.69
C LEU A 44 -6.75 0.84 4.20
N ASP A 45 -7.72 1.76 4.21
CA ASP A 45 -9.08 1.49 3.75
C ASP A 45 -9.06 1.07 2.27
N PHE A 46 -8.32 1.79 1.42
CA PHE A 46 -8.15 1.50 -0.01
C PHE A 46 -7.65 0.08 -0.30
N PHE A 47 -6.65 -0.40 0.45
CA PHE A 47 -6.13 -1.76 0.28
C PHE A 47 -7.01 -2.82 0.97
N SER A 48 -7.62 -2.50 2.11
CA SER A 48 -8.49 -3.43 2.84
C SER A 48 -9.80 -3.73 2.11
N GLU A 49 -10.38 -2.74 1.44
CA GLU A 49 -11.60 -2.86 0.64
C GLU A 49 -11.32 -3.32 -0.81
N GLU A 50 -10.06 -3.69 -1.11
CA GLU A 50 -9.59 -4.10 -2.43
C GLU A 50 -9.92 -3.08 -3.55
N ILE A 51 -9.94 -1.79 -3.22
CA ILE A 51 -10.28 -0.70 -4.16
C ILE A 51 -9.27 -0.65 -5.31
N TYR A 52 -8.02 -1.04 -5.06
CA TYR A 52 -6.98 -1.17 -6.08
C TYR A 52 -7.32 -2.16 -7.22
N LYS A 53 -8.31 -3.05 -7.03
CA LYS A 53 -8.81 -3.96 -8.08
C LYS A 53 -9.98 -3.38 -8.88
N LYS A 54 -10.55 -2.25 -8.45
CA LYS A 54 -11.65 -1.56 -9.13
C LYS A 54 -11.12 -0.72 -10.30
N ASP A 55 -12.02 -0.29 -11.17
CA ASP A 55 -11.66 0.58 -12.30
C ASP A 55 -10.99 1.88 -11.85
N GLU A 56 -10.10 2.42 -12.69
CA GLU A 56 -9.32 3.62 -12.38
C GLU A 56 -10.21 4.83 -12.02
N GLU A 57 -11.38 4.95 -12.62
CA GLU A 57 -12.34 6.01 -12.34
C GLU A 57 -12.89 5.91 -10.90
N PHE A 58 -13.17 4.68 -10.43
CA PHE A 58 -13.59 4.46 -9.05
C PHE A 58 -12.47 4.78 -8.06
N GLN A 59 -11.23 4.39 -8.40
CA GLN A 59 -10.06 4.68 -7.56
C GLN A 59 -9.84 6.20 -7.40
N LYS A 60 -9.93 6.97 -8.49
CA LYS A 60 -9.80 8.43 -8.46
C LYS A 60 -10.90 9.08 -7.62
N ASN A 61 -12.15 8.72 -7.87
CA ASN A 61 -13.29 9.25 -7.12
C ASN A 61 -13.18 8.95 -5.61
N TYR A 62 -12.71 7.76 -5.24
CA TYR A 62 -12.47 7.41 -3.84
C TYR A 62 -11.42 8.31 -3.18
N ILE A 63 -10.27 8.49 -3.83
CA ILE A 63 -9.18 9.33 -3.32
C ILE A 63 -9.64 10.79 -3.19
N GLU A 64 -10.34 11.32 -4.19
CA GLU A 64 -10.88 12.69 -4.18
C GLU A 64 -11.92 12.88 -3.07
N SER A 65 -12.75 11.88 -2.78
CA SER A 65 -13.76 11.95 -1.71
C SER A 65 -13.18 12.00 -0.29
N LYS A 66 -11.92 11.56 -0.11
CA LYS A 66 -11.25 11.42 1.20
C LYS A 66 -10.11 12.42 1.42
N SER A 67 -9.70 13.14 0.36
CA SER A 67 -8.68 14.20 0.42
C SER A 67 -9.17 15.38 1.27
#